data_AF-A0A2G6R8E5-F1
#
_entry.id   AF-A0A2G6R8E5-F1
#
_cell.length_a   1.000
_cell.length_b   1.000
_cell.length_c   1.000
_cell.angle_alpha   90.00
_cell.angle_beta   90.00
_cell.angle_gamma   90.00
#
_symmetry.space_group_name_H-M   'P 1'
#
loop_
_entity.id
_entity.type
_entity.pdbx_description
1 polymer ?
#
loop_
_entity_poly.entity_id
_entity_poly.type
_entity_poly.pdbx_seq_one_letter_code
_entity_poly.pdbx_strand_id
1 'polypeptide(L)'
;MTDKNNTLKNDFEDSFKKSLKSLGHLFPTTEGEVEAFEENNEIKEVPENYLNASDLLATSKQTSVNKMEQNKFNKSSENLAMAARKGGNIPKEILRKMKSDRDKAENDEK
;
A
#
# COMPACT_ATOMS: atom_id res chain seq x y z
N MET A 1 36.54 -23.97 20.41
CA MET A 1 37.21 -22.67 20.59
C MET A 1 36.29 -21.62 20.01
N THR A 2 35.61 -20.84 20.84
CA THR A 2 34.79 -19.71 20.39
C THR A 2 35.72 -18.57 19.99
N ASP A 3 35.62 -18.14 18.73
CA ASP A 3 36.46 -17.10 18.16
C ASP A 3 36.29 -15.79 18.93
N LYS A 4 37.34 -15.37 19.64
CA LYS A 4 37.38 -14.15 20.47
C LYS A 4 36.96 -12.89 19.72
N ASN A 5 37.14 -12.88 18.40
CA ASN A 5 36.75 -11.78 17.52
C ASN A 5 35.24 -11.68 17.31
N ASN A 6 34.50 -12.78 17.42
CA ASN A 6 33.05 -12.81 17.25
C ASN A 6 32.32 -12.37 18.53
N THR A 7 32.92 -12.67 19.70
CA THR A 7 32.41 -12.24 21.01
C THR A 7 32.50 -10.72 21.16
N LEU A 8 33.65 -10.13 20.80
CA LEU A 8 33.89 -8.68 20.91
C LEU A 8 32.99 -7.83 19.99
N LYS A 9 32.60 -8.36 18.82
CA LYS A 9 31.64 -7.70 17.92
C LYS A 9 30.24 -7.65 18.51
N ASN A 10 29.79 -8.74 19.11
CA ASN A 10 28.46 -8.81 19.73
C ASN A 10 28.36 -7.83 20.91
N ASP A 11 29.40 -7.73 21.73
CA ASP A 11 29.41 -6.81 22.88
C ASP A 11 29.32 -5.34 22.46
N PHE A 12 30.00 -4.97 21.36
CA PHE A 12 29.91 -3.61 20.81
C PHE A 12 28.53 -3.31 20.23
N GLU A 13 27.99 -4.21 19.40
CA GLU A 13 26.67 -4.01 18.78
C GLU A 13 25.56 -3.92 19.83
N ASP A 14 25.64 -4.73 20.88
CA ASP A 14 24.67 -4.72 21.97
C ASP A 14 24.78 -3.43 22.80
N SER A 15 25.99 -2.98 23.11
CA SER A 15 26.22 -1.70 23.80
C SER A 15 25.74 -0.50 22.96
N PHE A 16 26.02 -0.52 21.66
CA PHE A 16 25.58 0.51 20.72
C PHE A 16 24.05 0.58 20.63
N LYS A 17 23.39 -0.57 20.50
CA LYS A 17 21.92 -0.66 20.50
C LYS A 17 21.32 -0.14 21.82
N LYS A 18 21.89 -0.50 22.97
CA LYS A 18 21.44 0.00 24.27
C LYS A 18 21.56 1.52 24.36
N SER A 19 22.66 2.09 23.88
CA SER A 19 22.89 3.54 23.86
C SER A 19 21.89 4.27 22.95
N LEU A 20 21.60 3.71 21.78
CA LEU A 20 20.58 4.26 20.87
C LEU A 20 19.18 4.25 21.49
N LYS A 21 18.84 3.20 22.24
CA LYS A 21 17.55 3.11 22.94
C LYS A 21 17.46 4.11 24.09
N SER A 22 18.52 4.22 24.91
CA SER A 22 18.53 5.18 26.02
C SER A 22 18.47 6.62 25.55
N LEU A 23 19.00 6.95 24.37
CA LEU A 23 18.91 8.27 23.75
C LEU A 23 17.61 8.50 22.96
N GLY A 24 16.68 7.54 22.94
CA GLY A 24 15.40 7.70 22.25
C GLY A 24 15.45 7.56 20.73
N HIS A 25 16.57 7.13 20.15
CA HIS A 25 16.67 6.85 18.71
C HIS A 25 16.06 5.49 18.33
N LEU A 26 15.96 4.57 19.29
CA LEU A 26 15.31 3.27 19.14
C LEU A 26 14.33 3.04 20.27
N PHE A 27 13.33 2.20 20.04
CA PHE A 27 12.37 1.84 21.08
C PHE A 27 13.00 0.89 22.11
N PRO A 28 12.85 1.17 23.42
CA PRO A 28 13.23 0.24 24.47
C PRO A 28 12.36 -1.02 24.40
N THR A 29 12.97 -2.15 24.72
CA THR A 29 12.35 -3.49 24.66
C THR A 29 12.24 -4.15 26.03
N THR A 30 13.00 -3.66 27.01
CA THR A 30 12.99 -4.16 28.39
C THR A 30 12.74 -3.01 29.35
N GLU A 31 12.26 -3.32 30.55
CA GLU A 31 11.92 -2.33 31.57
C GLU A 31 13.13 -1.48 32.00
N GLY A 32 14.31 -2.09 32.16
CA GLY A 32 15.53 -1.33 32.45
C GLY A 32 15.98 -0.41 31.30
N GLU A 33 15.63 -0.73 30.05
CA GLU A 33 15.86 0.20 28.93
C GLU A 33 14.86 1.36 28.93
N VAL A 34 13.64 1.16 29.46
CA VAL A 34 12.66 2.22 29.65
C VAL A 34 13.16 3.18 30.71
N GLU A 35 13.55 2.70 31.88
CA GLU A 35 14.08 3.54 32.97
C GLU A 35 15.28 4.38 32.50
N ALA A 36 16.23 3.77 31.80
CA ALA A 36 17.36 4.49 31.21
C ALA A 36 16.93 5.53 30.16
N PHE A 37 15.86 5.29 29.41
CA PHE A 37 15.33 6.29 28.48
C PHE A 37 14.68 7.46 29.24
N GLU A 38 13.89 7.19 30.28
CA GLU A 38 13.23 8.22 31.09
C GLU A 38 14.23 9.10 31.84
N GLU A 39 15.36 8.54 32.31
CA GLU A 39 16.43 9.31 32.95
C GLU A 39 17.19 10.22 31.98
N ASN A 40 17.42 9.76 30.74
CA ASN A 40 18.28 10.47 29.78
C ASN A 40 17.53 11.44 28.88
N ASN A 41 16.20 11.41 28.85
CA ASN A 41 15.39 12.24 27.96
C ASN A 41 14.39 13.08 28.74
N GLU A 42 14.19 14.32 28.29
CA GLU A 42 13.14 15.18 28.84
C GLU A 42 11.76 14.71 28.36
N ILE A 43 11.08 13.94 29.20
CA ILE A 43 9.69 13.54 28.95
C ILE A 43 8.79 14.73 29.28
N LYS A 44 8.30 15.38 28.24
CA LYS A 44 7.29 16.43 28.37
C LYS A 44 5.96 15.81 28.76
N GLU A 45 5.24 16.48 29.66
CA GLU A 45 3.88 16.09 29.98
C GLU A 45 3.01 16.11 28.73
N VAL A 46 2.08 15.15 28.67
CA VAL A 46 1.10 15.07 27.58
C VAL A 46 0.23 16.33 27.66
N PRO A 47 0.11 17.11 26.57
CA PRO A 47 -0.74 18.29 26.57
C PRO A 47 -2.18 17.94 26.95
N GLU A 48 -2.86 18.81 27.70
CA GLU A 48 -4.21 18.56 28.24
C GLU A 48 -5.23 18.10 27.18
N ASN A 49 -5.05 18.55 25.95
CA ASN A 49 -5.92 18.23 24.82
C ASN A 49 -5.77 16.79 24.29
N TYR A 50 -4.75 16.05 24.72
CA TYR A 50 -4.41 14.71 24.20
C TYR A 50 -4.38 13.63 25.30
N LEU A 51 -5.05 13.86 26.44
CA LEU A 51 -5.07 12.90 27.55
C LEU A 51 -5.67 11.53 27.17
N ASN A 52 -6.53 11.48 26.17
CA ASN A 52 -7.27 10.27 25.81
C ASN A 52 -7.01 9.87 24.35
N ALA A 53 -6.47 8.66 24.18
CA ALA A 53 -6.23 8.07 22.87
C ALA A 53 -7.52 7.94 22.04
N SER A 54 -8.66 7.65 22.69
CA SER A 54 -9.95 7.56 22.00
C SER A 54 -10.39 8.91 21.43
N ASP A 55 -10.16 9.99 22.16
CA ASP A 55 -10.53 11.34 21.71
C ASP A 55 -9.61 11.82 20.58
N LEU A 56 -8.31 11.48 20.65
CA LEU A 56 -7.36 11.73 19.56
C LEU A 56 -7.79 10.99 18.28
N LEU A 57 -8.12 9.70 18.39
CA LEU A 57 -8.57 8.90 17.24
C LEU A 57 -9.91 9.39 16.67
N ALA A 58 -10.81 9.89 17.52
CA ALA A 58 -12.08 10.45 17.09
C ALA A 58 -11.90 11.76 16.28
N THR A 59 -10.91 12.58 16.63
CA THR A 59 -10.57 13.79 15.87
C THR A 59 -9.82 13.50 14.58
N SER A 60 -9.08 12.38 14.52
CA SER A 60 -8.47 11.88 13.28
C SER A 60 -9.52 11.21 12.37
N LYS A 61 -10.57 11.95 11.99
CA LYS A 61 -11.39 11.55 10.86
C LYS A 61 -10.47 11.52 9.63
N GLN A 62 -10.09 10.32 9.23
CA GLN A 62 -9.61 10.06 7.89
C GLN A 62 -10.74 10.55 6.97
N THR A 63 -10.56 11.72 6.34
CA THR A 63 -11.25 12.04 5.10
C THR A 63 -10.93 10.86 4.20
N SER A 64 -11.86 9.92 4.10
CA SER A 64 -11.79 8.86 3.12
C SER A 64 -11.47 9.57 1.82
N VAL A 65 -10.28 9.32 1.27
CA VAL A 65 -9.92 9.83 -0.05
C VAL A 65 -11.06 9.34 -0.93
N ASN A 66 -11.91 10.27 -1.39
CA ASN A 66 -13.06 9.94 -2.20
C ASN A 66 -12.54 8.99 -3.26
N LYS A 67 -12.98 7.73 -3.19
CA LYS A 67 -12.53 6.67 -4.09
C LYS A 67 -12.73 7.26 -5.47
N MET A 68 -11.64 7.62 -6.14
CA MET A 68 -11.69 8.23 -7.47
C MET A 68 -12.60 7.30 -8.27
N GLU A 69 -13.77 7.80 -8.67
CA GLU A 69 -14.65 7.01 -9.52
C GLU A 69 -13.82 6.59 -10.72
N GLN A 70 -13.58 5.28 -10.85
CA GLN A 70 -12.95 4.73 -12.03
C GLN A 70 -13.95 4.87 -13.18
N ASN A 71 -14.02 6.05 -13.77
CA ASN A 71 -14.77 6.29 -14.98
C ASN A 71 -13.81 6.76 -16.07
N LYS A 72 -13.03 5.78 -16.57
CA LYS A 72 -12.76 5.72 -18.00
C LYS A 72 -13.19 4.34 -18.47
N PHE A 73 -14.47 4.24 -18.83
CA PHE A 73 -14.97 3.15 -19.66
C PHE A 73 -14.07 3.04 -20.89
N ASN A 74 -13.20 2.03 -20.89
CA ASN A 74 -12.33 1.76 -22.02
C ASN A 74 -13.15 0.98 -23.05
N LYS A 75 -13.22 1.50 -24.28
CA LYS A 75 -13.86 0.83 -25.42
C LYS A 75 -13.42 -0.63 -25.57
N SER A 76 -12.17 -0.93 -25.18
CA SER A 76 -11.60 -2.27 -25.15
C SER A 76 -12.31 -3.21 -24.18
N SER A 77 -12.63 -2.78 -22.94
CA SER A 77 -13.30 -3.64 -21.95
C SER A 77 -14.74 -3.97 -22.36
N GLU A 78 -15.40 -3.06 -23.05
CA GLU A 78 -16.74 -3.26 -23.60
C GLU A 78 -16.73 -4.28 -24.75
N ASN A 79 -15.74 -4.18 -25.65
CA ASN A 79 -15.53 -5.14 -26.73
C ASN A 79 -15.20 -6.55 -26.21
N LEU A 80 -14.37 -6.64 -25.17
CA LEU A 80 -14.06 -7.90 -24.48
C LEU A 80 -15.30 -8.52 -23.82
N ALA A 81 -16.13 -7.70 -23.18
CA ALA A 81 -17.38 -8.17 -22.57
C ALA A 81 -18.38 -8.68 -23.63
N MET A 82 -18.46 -8.04 -24.79
CA MET A 82 -19.30 -8.49 -25.91
C MET A 82 -18.81 -9.82 -26.52
N ALA A 83 -17.50 -9.98 -26.68
CA ALA A 83 -16.89 -11.23 -27.18
C ALA A 83 -17.14 -12.40 -26.21
N ALA A 84 -16.99 -12.17 -24.90
CA ALA A 84 -17.22 -13.19 -23.87
C ALA A 84 -18.70 -13.65 -23.79
N ARG A 85 -19.65 -12.76 -24.14
CA ARG A 85 -21.11 -13.03 -24.12
C ARG A 85 -21.66 -13.53 -25.46
N LYS A 86 -20.84 -14.22 -26.28
CA LYS A 86 -21.23 -14.78 -27.59
C LYS A 86 -21.86 -13.77 -28.57
N GLY A 87 -21.53 -12.48 -28.48
CA GLY A 87 -21.74 -11.49 -29.56
C GLY A 87 -23.16 -11.33 -30.11
N GLY A 88 -24.21 -11.55 -29.30
CA GLY A 88 -25.59 -11.63 -29.83
C GLY A 88 -26.27 -10.30 -30.20
N ASN A 89 -25.74 -9.15 -29.78
CA ASN A 89 -26.42 -7.85 -29.94
C ASN A 89 -25.61 -6.87 -30.80
N ILE A 90 -25.20 -7.30 -31.99
CA ILE A 90 -24.51 -6.45 -32.96
C ILE A 90 -25.54 -5.57 -33.68
N PRO A 91 -25.36 -4.23 -33.74
CA PRO A 91 -26.23 -3.35 -34.50
C PRO A 91 -26.33 -3.74 -35.98
N LYS A 92 -27.53 -3.66 -36.56
CA LYS A 92 -27.82 -4.06 -37.95
C LYS A 92 -26.88 -3.43 -38.99
N GLU A 93 -26.42 -2.22 -38.74
CA GLU A 93 -25.49 -1.51 -39.63
C GLU A 93 -24.10 -2.17 -39.67
N ILE A 94 -23.61 -2.62 -38.52
CA ILE A 94 -22.32 -3.32 -38.40
C ILE A 94 -22.41 -4.71 -39.05
N LEU A 95 -23.51 -5.43 -38.85
CA LEU A 95 -23.80 -6.68 -39.56
C LEU A 95 -23.78 -6.50 -41.08
N ARG A 96 -24.34 -5.40 -41.58
CA ARG A 96 -24.33 -5.09 -43.02
C ARG A 96 -22.92 -4.85 -43.54
N LYS A 97 -22.08 -4.12 -42.79
CA LYS A 97 -20.66 -3.91 -43.15
C LYS A 97 -19.88 -5.22 -43.15
N MET A 98 -20.01 -6.03 -42.10
CA MET A 98 -19.33 -7.33 -42.01
C MET A 98 -19.67 -8.25 -43.17
N LYS A 99 -20.96 -8.28 -43.58
CA LYS A 99 -21.38 -9.04 -44.76
C LYS A 99 -20.76 -8.51 -46.04
N SER A 100 -20.78 -7.18 -46.23
CA SER A 100 -20.17 -6.57 -47.41
C SER A 100 -18.66 -6.79 -47.50
N ASP A 101 -17.94 -6.80 -46.37
CA ASP A 101 -16.50 -7.03 -46.35
C ASP A 101 -16.17 -8.50 -46.65
N ARG A 102 -16.98 -9.43 -46.14
CA ARG A 102 -16.86 -10.86 -46.49
C ARG A 102 -17.11 -11.11 -47.98
N ASP A 103 -18.19 -10.56 -48.52
CA ASP A 103 -18.55 -10.75 -49.92
C ASP A 103 -17.50 -10.12 -50.86
N LYS A 104 -16.78 -9.08 -50.43
CA LYS A 104 -15.63 -8.54 -51.18
C LYS A 104 -14.42 -9.46 -51.11
N ALA A 105 -14.05 -9.93 -49.91
CA ALA A 105 -12.93 -10.84 -49.74
C ALA A 105 -13.10 -12.15 -50.53
N GLU A 106 -14.33 -12.70 -50.58
CA GLU A 106 -14.62 -13.92 -51.37
C GLU A 106 -14.65 -13.68 -52.89
N ASN A 107 -14.91 -12.46 -53.35
CA ASN A 107 -14.97 -12.14 -54.78
C ASN A 107 -13.65 -11.55 -55.33
N ASP A 108 -12.80 -10.96 -54.48
CA ASP A 108 -11.48 -10.46 -54.85
C ASP A 108 -10.41 -11.59 -54.91
N GLU A 109 -10.71 -12.77 -54.38
CA GLU A 109 -9.88 -13.99 -54.50
C GLU A 109 -10.25 -14.89 -55.72
N LYS A 110 -11.01 -14.37 -56.69
CA LYS A 110 -11.36 -15.07 -57.95
C LYS A 110 -10.71 -14.48 -59.18
#